data_AF-A0A9P5A5T0-F1
#
_entry.id   AF-A0A9P5A5T0-F1
#
_cell.length_a   1.000
_cell.length_b   1.000
_cell.length_c   1.000
_cell.angle_alpha   90.00
_cell.angle_beta   90.00
_cell.angle_gamma   90.00
#
_symmetry.space_group_name_H-M   'P 1'
#
loop_
_entity.id
_entity.type
_entity.pdbx_description
1 polymer ?
#
loop_
_entity_poly.entity_id
_entity_poly.type
_entity_poly.pdbx_seq_one_letter_code
_entity_poly.pdbx_strand_id
1 'polypeptide(L)'
;MDSLLLIVTSDFEFYSKNGKGAIQGQGYIYRNLANTFRPRLIRLISPINTAVHDLILVDSPKFHIVFDFAQNLEVYHLTIRGANLGSYDGVDVVGTNYWVHDIEVTNRDECVSVKSPSNHALIENLVCNQAGSGISIGSLNVSASIANIHARNISIIQGNSIAFIKTYPGGSGYVTNVTFENFRSKASLYGLDINQYWQNTFEPDTGAVALSKLAFKNFTGSVANGAQRPPLFLLANDLSFATNVSVQDFNIWTESGTSIVNKISNIFGKGDDSYGTSDGIKSLAFGQAPTPYTSTYTITAKPTGWAVPLLPTWAAPSTGYGTDVPIPVYTPAALWEPEGDYNKHYWGTF
;
A
#
# COMPACT_ATOMS: atom_id res chain seq x y z
N MET A 1 1.46 -11.01 20.90
CA MET A 1 2.84 -11.29 21.34
C MET A 1 3.74 -10.53 20.40
N ASP A 2 4.72 -9.84 20.97
CA ASP A 2 5.55 -8.85 20.31
C ASP A 2 6.96 -9.05 20.87
N SER A 3 7.98 -9.06 20.01
CA SER A 3 9.37 -9.24 20.43
C SER A 3 9.87 -8.02 21.19
N LEU A 4 9.48 -6.83 20.74
CA LEU A 4 9.62 -5.56 21.46
C LEU A 4 8.26 -4.85 21.53
N LEU A 5 7.77 -4.63 22.74
CA LEU A 5 6.57 -3.84 23.01
C LEU A 5 6.96 -2.58 23.77
N LEU A 6 6.61 -1.43 23.21
CA LEU A 6 6.81 -0.13 23.85
C LEU A 6 5.45 0.51 24.11
N ILE A 7 5.17 0.80 25.39
CA ILE A 7 4.04 1.64 25.78
C ILE A 7 4.62 3.03 25.97
N VAL A 8 4.42 3.88 24.97
CA VAL A 8 5.01 5.22 24.91
C VAL A 8 3.92 6.21 25.28
N THR A 9 4.20 7.17 26.14
CA THR A 9 3.16 8.09 26.65
C THR A 9 3.32 9.52 26.16
N SER A 10 4.54 9.98 25.92
CA SER A 10 4.84 11.25 25.24
C SER A 10 6.36 11.36 24.99
N ASP A 11 6.75 12.15 23.98
CA ASP A 11 8.12 12.63 23.72
C ASP A 11 9.18 11.52 23.71
N PHE A 12 9.23 10.81 22.58
CA PHE A 12 10.03 9.60 22.46
C PHE A 12 10.71 9.53 21.09
N GLU A 13 11.96 9.09 21.10
CA GLU A 13 12.76 8.88 19.89
C GLU A 13 13.35 7.47 19.93
N PHE A 14 13.15 6.70 18.86
CA PHE A 14 13.74 5.38 18.70
C PHE A 14 14.55 5.32 17.41
N TYR A 15 15.87 5.32 17.56
CA TYR A 15 16.76 5.51 16.43
C TYR A 15 18.10 4.80 16.53
N SER A 16 18.81 4.77 15.41
CA SER A 16 20.24 4.48 15.38
C SER A 16 21.05 5.71 14.99
N LYS A 17 21.94 6.14 15.88
CA LYS A 17 22.83 7.29 15.63
C LYS A 17 23.65 7.18 14.33
N ASN A 18 23.95 5.97 13.86
CA ASN A 18 24.80 5.74 12.69
C ASN A 18 24.10 5.01 11.55
N GLY A 19 22.76 4.84 11.62
CA GLY A 19 21.98 4.15 10.58
C GLY A 19 22.27 2.66 10.42
N LYS A 20 23.05 2.05 11.33
CA LYS A 20 23.42 0.64 11.28
C LYS A 20 22.73 -0.19 12.35
N GLY A 21 21.91 0.43 13.20
CA GLY A 21 21.12 -0.26 14.21
C GLY A 21 20.11 -1.18 13.53
N ALA A 22 20.31 -2.48 13.71
CA ALA A 22 19.48 -3.50 13.09
C ALA A 22 18.83 -4.41 14.14
N ILE A 23 17.59 -4.80 13.87
CA ILE A 23 16.86 -5.79 14.66
C ILE A 23 16.55 -6.98 13.75
N GLN A 24 17.24 -8.10 14.02
CA GLN A 24 17.09 -9.36 13.31
C GLN A 24 16.13 -10.27 14.09
N GLY A 25 14.93 -10.48 13.55
CA GLY A 25 13.83 -11.20 14.19
C GLY A 25 13.92 -12.72 14.11
N GLN A 26 14.77 -13.27 13.25
CA GLN A 26 14.95 -14.71 13.00
C GLN A 26 13.63 -15.43 12.67
N GLY A 27 12.74 -14.76 11.95
CA GLY A 27 11.43 -15.26 11.56
C GLY A 27 11.48 -16.59 10.80
N TYR A 28 12.58 -16.89 10.11
CA TYR A 28 12.78 -18.18 9.42
C TYR A 28 12.67 -19.38 10.37
N ILE A 29 13.05 -19.24 11.64
CA ILE A 29 12.92 -20.32 12.63
C ILE A 29 11.45 -20.68 12.84
N TYR A 30 10.57 -19.68 12.97
CA TYR A 30 9.14 -19.91 13.11
C TYR A 30 8.53 -20.54 11.86
N ARG A 31 8.98 -20.13 10.67
CA ARG A 31 8.54 -20.71 9.40
C ARG A 31 8.96 -22.18 9.27
N ASN A 32 10.21 -22.49 9.60
CA ASN A 32 10.74 -23.86 9.55
C ASN A 32 10.05 -24.81 10.53
N LEU A 33 9.58 -24.28 11.66
CA LEU A 33 8.79 -25.01 12.65
C LEU A 33 7.28 -25.05 12.31
N ALA A 34 6.86 -24.48 11.18
CA ALA A 34 5.45 -24.29 10.80
C ALA A 34 4.61 -23.63 11.91
N ASN A 35 5.21 -22.78 12.73
CA ASN A 35 4.56 -22.15 13.86
C ASN A 35 3.68 -20.98 13.38
N THR A 36 2.38 -21.06 13.62
CA THR A 36 1.43 -20.00 13.25
C THR A 36 1.26 -18.93 14.33
N PHE A 37 1.66 -19.21 15.58
CA PHE A 37 1.66 -18.28 16.71
C PHE A 37 3.00 -17.53 16.78
N ARG A 38 3.13 -16.51 15.93
CA ARG A 38 4.37 -15.75 15.74
C ARG A 38 4.26 -14.34 16.35
N PRO A 39 5.29 -13.85 17.06
CA PRO A 39 5.28 -12.48 17.54
C PRO A 39 5.46 -11.48 16.38
N ARG A 40 4.97 -10.24 16.53
CA ARG A 40 5.45 -9.12 15.71
C ARG A 40 6.84 -8.70 16.18
N LEU A 41 7.63 -8.05 15.34
CA LEU A 41 8.96 -7.61 15.73
C LEU A 41 8.89 -6.42 16.70
N ILE A 42 8.21 -5.34 16.30
CA ILE A 42 8.08 -4.13 17.11
C ILE A 42 6.61 -3.67 17.14
N ARG A 43 6.14 -3.27 18.31
CA ARG A 43 4.84 -2.62 18.47
C ARG A 43 4.95 -1.44 19.44
N LEU A 44 4.49 -0.27 19.01
CA LEU A 44 4.34 0.92 19.84
C LEU A 44 2.85 1.14 20.11
N ILE A 45 2.47 1.23 21.38
CA ILE A 45 1.10 1.53 21.80
C ILE A 45 1.04 2.95 22.36
N SER A 46 0.11 3.72 21.80
CA SER A 46 -0.17 5.12 22.12
C SER A 46 1.03 6.07 22.01
N PRO A 47 1.93 5.94 21.01
CA PRO A 47 3.04 6.88 20.87
C PRO A 47 2.53 8.29 20.58
N ILE A 48 2.86 9.25 21.45
CA ILE A 48 2.51 10.67 21.32
C ILE A 48 3.80 11.47 21.16
N ASN A 49 3.88 12.34 20.15
CA ASN A 49 5.10 13.13 19.85
C ASN A 49 6.32 12.21 19.74
N THR A 50 6.29 11.33 18.74
CA THR A 50 7.27 10.24 18.63
C THR A 50 7.93 10.24 17.27
N ALA A 51 9.25 10.01 17.25
CA ALA A 51 10.02 9.76 16.04
C ALA A 51 10.63 8.35 16.06
N VAL A 52 10.56 7.62 14.94
CA VAL A 52 11.24 6.32 14.77
C VAL A 52 12.02 6.33 13.45
N HIS A 53 13.35 6.25 13.52
CA HIS A 53 14.16 6.45 12.31
C HIS A 53 15.53 5.80 12.31
N ASP A 54 16.14 5.73 11.13
CA ASP A 54 17.50 5.23 10.90
C ASP A 54 17.71 3.77 11.38
N LEU A 55 16.71 2.90 11.20
CA LEU A 55 16.72 1.51 11.67
C LEU A 55 16.57 0.50 10.52
N ILE A 56 17.18 -0.67 10.71
CA ILE A 56 17.07 -1.81 9.79
C ILE A 56 16.29 -2.93 10.48
N LEU A 57 15.11 -3.27 9.96
CA LEU A 57 14.21 -4.27 10.54
C LEU A 57 14.16 -5.51 9.65
N VAL A 58 14.63 -6.66 10.15
CA VAL A 58 14.92 -7.82 9.30
C VAL A 58 14.26 -9.08 9.85
N ASP A 59 13.67 -9.84 8.93
CA ASP A 59 13.11 -11.16 9.13
C ASP A 59 12.22 -11.24 10.36
N SER A 60 11.22 -10.36 10.43
CA SER A 60 10.22 -10.43 11.49
C SER A 60 9.55 -11.82 11.50
N PRO A 61 9.28 -12.41 12.68
CA PRO A 61 8.43 -13.58 12.76
C PRO A 61 7.00 -13.31 12.24
N LYS A 62 6.54 -12.06 12.24
CA LYS A 62 5.25 -11.64 11.65
C LYS A 62 5.39 -10.22 11.07
N PHE A 63 4.60 -9.24 11.51
CA PHE A 63 4.70 -7.84 11.08
C PHE A 63 5.98 -7.20 11.64
N HIS A 64 6.59 -6.26 10.91
CA HIS A 64 7.85 -5.65 11.33
C HIS A 64 7.62 -4.54 12.35
N ILE A 65 6.80 -3.54 12.03
CA ILE A 65 6.50 -2.47 12.97
C ILE A 65 5.04 -2.05 12.92
N VAL A 66 4.43 -1.96 14.10
CA VAL A 66 3.03 -1.59 14.28
C VAL A 66 2.93 -0.40 15.24
N PHE A 67 2.20 0.62 14.84
CA PHE A 67 1.87 1.77 15.66
C PHE A 67 0.37 1.76 15.95
N ASP A 68 -0.01 1.59 17.22
CA ASP A 68 -1.39 1.63 17.64
C ASP A 68 -1.72 2.94 18.34
N PHE A 69 -2.77 3.60 17.86
CA PHE A 69 -3.31 4.84 18.42
C PHE A 69 -2.24 5.95 18.53
N ALA A 70 -1.43 6.09 17.47
CA ALA A 70 -0.39 7.10 17.40
C ALA A 70 -0.96 8.53 17.30
N GLN A 71 -0.24 9.50 17.84
CA GLN A 71 -0.54 10.92 17.70
C GLN A 71 0.75 11.73 17.51
N ASN A 72 0.84 12.54 16.45
CA ASN A 72 2.07 13.30 16.14
C ASN A 72 3.28 12.36 16.02
N LEU A 73 3.19 11.44 15.06
CA LEU A 73 4.20 10.42 14.80
C LEU A 73 4.97 10.73 13.52
N GLU A 74 6.29 10.62 13.56
CA GLU A 74 7.16 10.68 12.38
C GLU A 74 7.96 9.37 12.26
N VAL A 75 7.98 8.76 11.07
CA VAL A 75 8.68 7.50 10.81
C VAL A 75 9.44 7.60 9.50
N TYR A 76 10.77 7.46 9.56
CA TYR A 76 11.59 7.66 8.37
C TYR A 76 12.92 6.90 8.37
N HIS A 77 13.57 6.82 7.20
CA HIS A 77 14.84 6.10 7.02
C HIS A 77 14.82 4.66 7.55
N LEU A 78 13.71 3.97 7.33
CA LEU A 78 13.60 2.55 7.66
C LEU A 78 13.96 1.70 6.45
N THR A 79 14.75 0.65 6.69
CA THR A 79 14.94 -0.44 5.73
C THR A 79 14.33 -1.71 6.32
N ILE A 80 13.28 -2.23 5.68
CA ILE A 80 12.52 -3.38 6.16
C ILE A 80 12.66 -4.55 5.20
N ARG A 81 13.02 -5.74 5.72
CA ARG A 81 13.26 -6.95 4.92
C ARG A 81 12.59 -8.17 5.54
N GLY A 82 11.43 -8.52 5.02
CA GLY A 82 10.67 -9.72 5.35
C GLY A 82 10.79 -10.83 4.32
N ALA A 83 10.30 -12.00 4.69
CA ALA A 83 10.21 -13.15 3.80
C ALA A 83 9.25 -12.88 2.64
N ASN A 84 9.47 -13.55 1.50
CA ASN A 84 8.59 -13.52 0.34
C ASN A 84 7.31 -14.35 0.58
N LEU A 85 6.51 -13.96 1.57
CA LEU A 85 5.25 -14.58 1.97
C LEU A 85 4.33 -13.50 2.59
N GLY A 86 3.02 -13.78 2.67
CA GLY A 86 2.08 -12.90 3.38
C GLY A 86 2.27 -12.92 4.91
N SER A 87 1.67 -11.96 5.60
CA SER A 87 1.78 -11.69 7.05
C SER A 87 3.16 -11.25 7.53
N TYR A 88 3.89 -10.50 6.71
CA TYR A 88 5.19 -9.89 7.03
C TYR A 88 5.22 -8.39 6.73
N ASP A 89 4.10 -7.74 7.04
CA ASP A 89 3.79 -6.32 6.86
C ASP A 89 4.97 -5.45 7.29
N GLY A 90 5.24 -4.38 6.55
CA GLY A 90 6.30 -3.43 6.80
C GLY A 90 5.91 -2.51 7.96
N VAL A 91 5.13 -1.49 7.64
CA VAL A 91 4.62 -0.51 8.61
C VAL A 91 3.10 -0.53 8.64
N ASP A 92 2.51 -0.81 9.80
CA ASP A 92 1.07 -0.65 10.06
C ASP A 92 0.84 0.53 11.01
N VAL A 93 -0.08 1.44 10.66
CA VAL A 93 -0.41 2.60 11.50
C VAL A 93 -1.91 2.72 11.75
N VAL A 94 -2.29 2.81 13.02
CA VAL A 94 -3.56 3.35 13.52
C VAL A 94 -3.23 4.66 14.23
N GLY A 95 -3.72 5.82 13.77
CA GLY A 95 -3.37 7.07 14.45
C GLY A 95 -3.86 8.36 13.81
N THR A 96 -3.48 9.49 14.41
CA THR A 96 -3.78 10.81 13.88
C THR A 96 -2.57 11.71 13.80
N ASN A 97 -2.50 12.52 12.75
CA ASN A 97 -1.37 13.41 12.47
C ASN A 97 -0.04 12.64 12.46
N TYR A 98 0.18 11.84 11.42
CA TYR A 98 1.43 11.10 11.27
C TYR A 98 2.04 11.26 9.88
N TRP A 99 3.37 11.24 9.85
CA TRP A 99 4.19 11.35 8.66
C TRP A 99 5.09 10.13 8.53
N VAL A 100 4.94 9.37 7.44
CA VAL A 100 5.74 8.18 7.15
C VAL A 100 6.45 8.41 5.82
N HIS A 101 7.77 8.51 5.83
CA HIS A 101 8.50 8.88 4.62
C HIS A 101 9.87 8.25 4.50
N ASP A 102 10.39 8.15 3.28
CA ASP A 102 11.77 7.71 3.04
C ASP A 102 12.04 6.31 3.62
N ILE A 103 11.18 5.34 3.28
CA ILE A 103 11.27 3.94 3.73
C ILE A 103 11.41 3.01 2.53
N GLU A 104 12.27 2.01 2.66
CA GLU A 104 12.32 0.85 1.77
C GLU A 104 11.71 -0.38 2.47
N VAL A 105 10.78 -1.06 1.80
CA VAL A 105 10.22 -2.34 2.27
C VAL A 105 10.35 -3.41 1.22
N THR A 106 10.93 -4.55 1.61
CA THR A 106 10.88 -5.80 0.87
C THR A 106 10.19 -6.87 1.69
N ASN A 107 9.05 -7.35 1.24
CA ASN A 107 8.29 -8.46 1.83
C ASN A 107 7.33 -9.02 0.76
N ARG A 108 6.24 -9.68 1.14
CA ARG A 108 5.13 -10.00 0.22
C ARG A 108 3.74 -9.64 0.77
N ASP A 109 3.70 -8.70 1.70
CA ASP A 109 2.47 -8.15 2.28
C ASP A 109 2.51 -6.61 2.28
N GLU A 110 1.94 -5.92 3.25
CA GLU A 110 1.89 -4.45 3.23
C GLU A 110 3.30 -3.82 3.22
N CYS A 111 3.55 -2.84 2.35
CA CYS A 111 4.71 -1.93 2.49
C CYS A 111 4.40 -0.90 3.59
N VAL A 112 3.41 -0.05 3.37
CA VAL A 112 2.81 0.81 4.42
C VAL A 112 1.29 0.68 4.38
N SER A 113 0.69 0.35 5.52
CA SER A 113 -0.76 0.20 5.66
C SER A 113 -1.36 1.20 6.65
N VAL A 114 -2.39 1.89 6.19
CA VAL A 114 -3.27 2.70 7.02
C VAL A 114 -4.40 1.83 7.56
N LYS A 115 -4.43 1.66 8.87
CA LYS A 115 -5.46 0.92 9.60
C LYS A 115 -6.46 1.90 10.24
N SER A 116 -7.61 1.38 10.64
CA SER A 116 -8.67 2.18 11.26
C SER A 116 -8.59 2.13 12.79
N PRO A 117 -8.85 3.24 13.51
CA PRO A 117 -9.09 4.58 12.98
C PRO A 117 -7.81 5.31 12.54
N SER A 118 -7.87 6.10 11.46
CA SER A 118 -6.77 6.99 11.08
C SER A 118 -7.22 8.33 10.51
N ASN A 119 -6.51 9.42 10.85
CA ASN A 119 -6.89 10.76 10.40
C ASN A 119 -5.69 11.73 10.27
N HIS A 120 -5.55 12.41 9.14
CA HIS A 120 -4.41 13.29 8.83
C HIS A 120 -3.10 12.48 8.75
N ALA A 121 -2.89 11.85 7.61
CA ALA A 121 -1.69 11.09 7.33
C ALA A 121 -1.00 11.63 6.08
N LEU A 122 0.30 11.85 6.17
CA LEU A 122 1.16 12.07 5.01
C LEU A 122 2.09 10.85 4.86
N ILE A 123 2.06 10.21 3.70
CA ILE A 123 2.90 9.05 3.41
C ILE A 123 3.64 9.33 2.11
N GLU A 124 4.97 9.40 2.12
CA GLU A 124 5.68 9.79 0.91
C GLU A 124 7.06 9.19 0.72
N ASN A 125 7.56 9.25 -0.51
CA ASN A 125 8.93 8.82 -0.87
C ASN A 125 9.21 7.37 -0.44
N LEU A 126 8.33 6.45 -0.81
CA LEU A 126 8.49 5.04 -0.46
C LEU A 126 9.06 4.23 -1.62
N VAL A 127 9.85 3.22 -1.27
CA VAL A 127 10.29 2.16 -2.19
C VAL A 127 9.78 0.81 -1.69
N CYS A 128 8.69 0.37 -2.29
CA CYS A 128 8.06 -0.92 -2.03
C CYS A 128 8.64 -1.95 -3.01
N ASN A 129 9.72 -2.60 -2.60
CA ASN A 129 10.58 -3.47 -3.41
C ASN A 129 10.22 -4.94 -3.19
N GLN A 130 9.42 -5.54 -4.08
CA GLN A 130 8.71 -6.84 -3.97
C GLN A 130 7.48 -6.89 -3.05
N ALA A 131 7.20 -5.80 -2.32
CA ALA A 131 6.15 -5.77 -1.32
C ALA A 131 4.79 -6.20 -1.87
N GLY A 132 3.96 -6.82 -1.04
CA GLY A 132 2.62 -7.24 -1.41
C GLY A 132 1.78 -6.06 -1.87
N SER A 133 1.50 -5.08 -1.02
CA SER A 133 0.86 -3.83 -1.46
C SER A 133 1.84 -2.67 -1.32
N GLY A 134 1.77 -1.69 -2.23
CA GLY A 134 2.46 -0.42 -2.06
C GLY A 134 1.87 0.36 -0.88
N ILE A 135 0.78 1.09 -1.14
CA ILE A 135 -0.03 1.68 -0.07
C ILE A 135 -1.32 0.89 0.07
N SER A 136 -1.68 0.53 1.31
CA SER A 136 -3.00 -0.03 1.58
C SER A 136 -3.78 0.73 2.63
N ILE A 137 -5.11 0.68 2.49
CA ILE A 137 -6.08 1.09 3.49
C ILE A 137 -6.89 -0.16 3.86
N GLY A 138 -6.80 -0.58 5.13
CA GLY A 138 -7.56 -1.70 5.67
C GLY A 138 -6.73 -2.90 6.15
N SER A 139 -7.32 -4.09 6.32
CA SER A 139 -8.72 -4.38 6.04
C SER A 139 -9.69 -3.68 6.98
N LEU A 140 -10.82 -3.26 6.41
CA LEU A 140 -11.87 -2.56 7.13
C LEU A 140 -13.12 -3.41 7.25
N ASN A 141 -13.76 -3.36 8.41
CA ASN A 141 -15.03 -4.03 8.68
C ASN A 141 -15.98 -3.02 9.35
N VAL A 142 -16.63 -3.39 10.46
CA VAL A 142 -17.51 -2.51 11.22
C VAL A 142 -16.75 -1.36 11.87
N SER A 143 -17.39 -0.20 11.96
CA SER A 143 -16.87 1.01 12.62
C SER A 143 -15.56 1.55 12.04
N ALA A 144 -15.36 1.43 10.73
CA ALA A 144 -14.23 2.04 10.03
C ALA A 144 -14.29 3.58 10.13
N SER A 145 -13.15 4.21 10.36
CA SER A 145 -13.05 5.67 10.47
C SER A 145 -11.71 6.14 9.94
N ILE A 146 -11.64 6.38 8.63
CA ILE A 146 -10.42 6.86 7.96
C ILE A 146 -10.72 8.14 7.20
N ALA A 147 -9.93 9.19 7.46
CA ALA A 147 -10.04 10.47 6.76
C ALA A 147 -8.69 11.15 6.51
N ASN A 148 -8.66 12.04 5.50
CA ASN A 148 -7.54 12.98 5.28
C ASN A 148 -6.20 12.25 5.13
N ILE A 149 -6.13 11.33 4.17
CA ILE A 149 -4.92 10.54 3.88
C ILE A 149 -4.32 11.04 2.58
N HIS A 150 -3.04 11.39 2.59
CA HIS A 150 -2.29 11.78 1.40
C HIS A 150 -1.09 10.86 1.26
N ALA A 151 -1.07 10.04 0.21
CA ALA A 151 0.10 9.26 -0.17
C ALA A 151 0.68 9.79 -1.48
N ARG A 152 2.00 10.05 -1.53
CA ARG A 152 2.64 10.55 -2.75
C ARG A 152 4.06 10.06 -2.98
N ASN A 153 4.51 10.05 -4.23
CA ASN A 153 5.87 9.68 -4.60
C ASN A 153 6.20 8.24 -4.18
N ILE A 154 5.38 7.27 -4.60
CA ILE A 154 5.49 5.86 -4.21
C ILE A 154 6.01 5.02 -5.38
N SER A 155 7.13 4.34 -5.17
CA SER A 155 7.70 3.39 -6.12
C SER A 155 7.35 1.96 -5.73
N ILE A 156 6.74 1.20 -6.63
CA ILE A 156 6.40 -0.21 -6.42
C ILE A 156 7.12 -1.05 -7.47
N ILE A 157 7.99 -1.94 -7.02
CA ILE A 157 8.78 -2.80 -7.90
C ILE A 157 8.37 -4.24 -7.66
N GLN A 158 7.74 -4.84 -8.67
CA GLN A 158 7.32 -6.25 -8.69
C GLN A 158 6.43 -6.65 -7.50
N GLY A 159 5.60 -5.72 -7.02
CA GLY A 159 4.69 -5.97 -5.90
C GLY A 159 3.44 -6.79 -6.26
N ASN A 160 2.55 -7.06 -5.30
CA ASN A 160 1.20 -7.57 -5.65
C ASN A 160 0.32 -6.42 -6.18
N SER A 161 -0.01 -5.40 -5.40
CA SER A 161 -0.87 -4.28 -5.83
C SER A 161 -0.14 -2.95 -5.72
N ILE A 162 -0.32 -2.05 -6.70
CA ILE A 162 0.24 -0.70 -6.66
C ILE A 162 -0.32 0.07 -5.45
N ALA A 163 -1.65 0.03 -5.29
CA ALA A 163 -2.35 0.55 -4.14
C ALA A 163 -3.61 -0.29 -3.89
N PHE A 164 -4.03 -0.43 -2.62
CA PHE A 164 -5.12 -1.32 -2.26
C PHE A 164 -6.02 -0.79 -1.14
N ILE A 165 -7.27 -0.45 -1.44
CA ILE A 165 -8.30 -0.17 -0.43
C ILE A 165 -9.18 -1.42 -0.29
N LYS A 166 -9.14 -2.06 0.88
CA LYS A 166 -9.81 -3.35 1.10
C LYS A 166 -10.77 -3.32 2.27
N THR A 167 -12.03 -3.65 2.00
CA THR A 167 -13.07 -3.78 3.03
C THR A 167 -13.76 -5.12 2.89
N TYR A 168 -14.28 -5.63 4.00
CA TYR A 168 -15.13 -6.82 4.00
C TYR A 168 -16.59 -6.41 3.71
N PRO A 169 -17.40 -7.31 3.11
CA PRO A 169 -18.85 -7.21 3.15
C PRO A 169 -19.36 -7.17 4.60
N GLY A 170 -20.53 -6.60 4.86
CA GLY A 170 -21.05 -6.39 6.21
C GLY A 170 -20.38 -5.27 7.03
N GLY A 171 -19.47 -4.49 6.44
CA GLY A 171 -18.76 -3.40 7.11
C GLY A 171 -19.64 -2.18 7.42
N SER A 172 -19.09 -1.20 8.14
CA SER A 172 -19.76 0.08 8.42
C SER A 172 -18.76 1.19 8.73
N GLY A 173 -19.21 2.45 8.70
CA GLY A 173 -18.33 3.61 8.88
C GLY A 173 -17.88 4.20 7.55
N TYR A 174 -16.69 4.77 7.47
CA TYR A 174 -16.26 5.52 6.28
C TYR A 174 -14.75 5.52 6.01
N VAL A 175 -14.42 5.71 4.72
CA VAL A 175 -13.13 6.19 4.21
C VAL A 175 -13.42 7.42 3.35
N THR A 176 -12.83 8.57 3.70
CA THR A 176 -13.07 9.81 2.95
C THR A 176 -11.85 10.71 2.84
N ASN A 177 -11.80 11.53 1.79
CA ASN A 177 -10.71 12.49 1.55
C ASN A 177 -9.34 11.81 1.52
N VAL A 178 -9.17 10.91 0.55
CA VAL A 178 -7.92 10.19 0.31
C VAL A 178 -7.35 10.64 -1.03
N THR A 179 -6.08 11.03 -1.06
CA THR A 179 -5.35 11.32 -2.30
C THR A 179 -4.15 10.42 -2.40
N PHE A 180 -4.09 9.61 -3.46
CA PHE A 180 -2.89 8.91 -3.90
C PHE A 180 -2.41 9.58 -5.17
N GLU A 181 -1.20 10.14 -5.15
CA GLU A 181 -0.64 10.80 -6.34
C GLU A 181 0.82 10.43 -6.58
N ASN A 182 1.29 10.52 -7.82
CA ASN A 182 2.70 10.22 -8.14
C ASN A 182 3.08 8.80 -7.73
N PHE A 183 2.43 7.81 -8.34
CA PHE A 183 2.73 6.39 -8.15
C PHE A 183 3.45 5.86 -9.38
N ARG A 184 4.53 5.11 -9.18
CA ARG A 184 5.27 4.45 -10.25
C ARG A 184 5.33 2.96 -9.98
N SER A 185 5.03 2.15 -11.00
CA SER A 185 5.04 0.69 -10.87
C SER A 185 5.91 0.01 -11.91
N LYS A 186 6.65 -1.03 -11.50
CA LYS A 186 7.31 -1.99 -12.39
C LYS A 186 6.72 -3.37 -12.16
N ALA A 187 5.98 -3.90 -13.13
CA ALA A 187 5.53 -5.28 -13.16
C ALA A 187 4.82 -5.75 -11.86
N SER A 188 4.03 -4.88 -11.22
CA SER A 188 3.15 -5.29 -10.11
C SER A 188 2.08 -6.27 -10.62
N LEU A 189 1.57 -7.16 -9.78
CA LEU A 189 0.57 -8.13 -10.21
C LEU A 189 -0.78 -7.49 -10.54
N TYR A 190 -1.26 -6.57 -9.70
CA TYR A 190 -2.47 -5.78 -9.79
C TYR A 190 -2.08 -4.30 -9.81
N GLY A 191 -2.94 -3.46 -10.39
CA GLY A 191 -2.76 -2.01 -10.37
C GLY A 191 -3.36 -1.36 -9.12
N LEU A 192 -4.23 -0.37 -9.33
CA LEU A 192 -5.05 0.24 -8.30
C LEU A 192 -6.26 -0.67 -8.02
N ASP A 193 -6.35 -1.12 -6.77
CA ASP A 193 -7.37 -2.06 -6.31
C ASP A 193 -8.25 -1.38 -5.24
N ILE A 194 -9.55 -1.30 -5.50
CA ILE A 194 -10.57 -1.04 -4.47
C ILE A 194 -11.43 -2.30 -4.46
N ASN A 195 -11.49 -3.00 -3.32
CA ASN A 195 -12.29 -4.21 -3.20
C ASN A 195 -13.08 -4.20 -1.91
N GLN A 196 -14.38 -3.91 -2.01
CA GLN A 196 -15.30 -3.97 -0.87
C GLN A 196 -15.84 -5.39 -0.60
N TYR A 197 -15.45 -6.37 -1.41
CA TYR A 197 -15.77 -7.78 -1.26
C TYR A 197 -14.53 -8.62 -0.91
N TRP A 198 -13.55 -8.01 -0.23
CA TRP A 198 -12.29 -8.69 0.05
C TRP A 198 -12.52 -9.94 0.91
N GLN A 199 -11.96 -11.08 0.49
CA GLN A 199 -12.13 -12.43 1.05
C GLN A 199 -13.57 -12.97 1.13
N ASN A 200 -14.59 -12.23 0.66
CA ASN A 200 -16.01 -12.59 0.63
C ASN A 200 -16.51 -13.39 1.85
N THR A 201 -16.19 -12.92 3.05
CA THR A 201 -16.36 -13.68 4.29
C THR A 201 -17.76 -13.61 4.90
N PHE A 202 -18.66 -12.74 4.40
CA PHE A 202 -19.99 -12.54 4.96
C PHE A 202 -21.07 -12.67 3.88
N GLU A 203 -21.97 -13.62 4.07
CA GLU A 203 -23.19 -13.82 3.29
C GLU A 203 -24.35 -14.06 4.26
N PRO A 204 -25.44 -13.26 4.21
CA PRO A 204 -25.68 -12.16 3.28
C PRO A 204 -24.83 -10.92 3.62
N ASP A 205 -24.48 -10.16 2.59
CA ASP A 205 -23.92 -8.82 2.74
C ASP A 205 -24.97 -7.87 3.31
N THR A 206 -24.70 -7.34 4.51
CA THR A 206 -25.67 -6.55 5.31
C THR A 206 -25.22 -5.13 5.56
N GLY A 207 -24.08 -4.72 5.01
CA GLY A 207 -23.52 -3.39 5.23
C GLY A 207 -22.21 -3.18 4.48
N ALA A 208 -21.81 -1.92 4.32
CA ALA A 208 -20.53 -1.60 3.73
C ALA A 208 -19.92 -0.33 4.34
N VAL A 209 -18.59 -0.26 4.31
CA VAL A 209 -17.86 0.97 4.62
C VAL A 209 -18.13 1.98 3.50
N ALA A 210 -18.58 3.19 3.85
CA ALA A 210 -18.83 4.22 2.84
C ALA A 210 -17.51 4.76 2.27
N LEU A 211 -17.36 4.76 0.94
CA LEU A 211 -16.18 5.29 0.26
C LEU A 211 -16.54 6.59 -0.46
N SER A 212 -15.82 7.68 -0.16
CA SER A 212 -16.07 8.95 -0.84
C SER A 212 -14.82 9.83 -0.97
N LYS A 213 -14.81 10.75 -1.95
CA LYS A 213 -13.71 11.73 -2.12
C LYS A 213 -12.34 11.04 -2.21
N LEU A 214 -12.21 10.11 -3.14
CA LEU A 214 -10.97 9.38 -3.41
C LEU A 214 -10.34 9.92 -4.69
N ALA A 215 -9.10 10.38 -4.64
CA ALA A 215 -8.39 10.91 -5.77
C ALA A 215 -7.14 10.08 -6.07
N PHE A 216 -7.01 9.61 -7.30
CA PHE A 216 -5.88 8.85 -7.83
C PHE A 216 -5.29 9.62 -9.00
N LYS A 217 -4.05 10.11 -8.87
CA LYS A 217 -3.44 11.04 -9.84
C LYS A 217 -2.04 10.59 -10.24
N ASN A 218 -1.68 10.75 -11.51
CA ASN A 218 -0.33 10.50 -12.01
C ASN A 218 0.21 9.11 -11.61
N PHE A 219 -0.44 8.07 -12.12
CA PHE A 219 0.01 6.69 -11.95
C PHE A 219 0.74 6.28 -13.23
N THR A 220 2.01 5.89 -13.14
CA THR A 220 2.82 5.56 -14.33
C THR A 220 3.53 4.22 -14.19
N GLY A 221 3.83 3.59 -15.34
CA GLY A 221 4.61 2.37 -15.38
C GLY A 221 3.78 1.14 -15.74
N SER A 222 3.93 0.03 -15.04
CA SER A 222 3.47 -1.27 -15.56
C SER A 222 2.91 -2.25 -14.53
N VAL A 223 2.08 -3.16 -15.03
CA VAL A 223 1.68 -4.41 -14.38
C VAL A 223 2.23 -5.62 -15.15
N ALA A 224 2.42 -6.75 -14.47
CA ALA A 224 2.99 -7.95 -15.06
C ALA A 224 2.09 -8.54 -16.18
N ASN A 225 0.79 -8.67 -15.91
CA ASN A 225 -0.19 -9.17 -16.87
C ASN A 225 -1.56 -8.52 -16.65
N GLY A 226 -1.81 -7.44 -17.39
CA GLY A 226 -3.01 -6.61 -17.26
C GLY A 226 -4.31 -7.26 -17.76
N ALA A 227 -4.22 -8.32 -18.55
CA ALA A 227 -5.39 -9.10 -19.01
C ALA A 227 -5.88 -10.07 -17.92
N GLN A 228 -4.95 -10.65 -17.15
CA GLN A 228 -5.28 -11.51 -16.01
C GLN A 228 -5.65 -10.70 -14.77
N ARG A 229 -4.93 -9.61 -14.53
CA ARG A 229 -5.05 -8.79 -13.32
C ARG A 229 -5.12 -7.31 -13.70
N PRO A 230 -6.30 -6.69 -13.53
CA PRO A 230 -6.55 -5.35 -14.06
C PRO A 230 -5.63 -4.27 -13.48
N PRO A 231 -5.19 -3.28 -14.28
CA PRO A 231 -4.63 -2.04 -13.77
C PRO A 231 -5.63 -1.22 -12.95
N LEU A 232 -6.91 -1.20 -13.35
CA LEU A 232 -8.01 -0.67 -12.53
C LEU A 232 -8.95 -1.82 -12.15
N PHE A 233 -8.94 -2.19 -10.87
CA PHE A 233 -9.88 -3.13 -10.28
C PHE A 233 -10.64 -2.42 -9.18
N LEU A 234 -11.76 -1.77 -9.53
CA LEU A 234 -12.49 -0.87 -8.64
C LEU A 234 -13.90 -1.40 -8.38
N LEU A 235 -14.07 -2.18 -7.31
CA LEU A 235 -15.31 -2.82 -6.93
C LEU A 235 -15.85 -2.21 -5.63
N ALA A 236 -16.81 -1.29 -5.78
CA ALA A 236 -17.62 -0.82 -4.67
C ALA A 236 -18.86 -1.69 -4.45
N ASN A 237 -19.34 -1.65 -3.21
CA ASN A 237 -20.44 -2.47 -2.72
C ASN A 237 -21.79 -2.07 -3.33
N ASP A 238 -22.69 -3.02 -3.52
CA ASP A 238 -24.06 -2.80 -4.04
C ASP A 238 -24.98 -2.02 -3.08
N LEU A 239 -24.66 -2.01 -1.77
CA LEU A 239 -25.41 -1.29 -0.73
C LEU A 239 -24.90 0.13 -0.51
N SER A 240 -23.60 0.37 -0.72
CA SER A 240 -22.95 1.66 -0.53
C SER A 240 -21.96 1.90 -1.67
N PHE A 241 -22.40 2.62 -2.69
CA PHE A 241 -21.56 2.97 -3.83
C PHE A 241 -20.41 3.90 -3.42
N ALA A 242 -19.28 3.83 -4.15
CA ALA A 242 -18.21 4.80 -3.98
C ALA A 242 -18.54 6.07 -4.77
N THR A 243 -18.40 7.25 -4.15
CA THR A 243 -18.81 8.53 -4.76
C THR A 243 -17.71 9.58 -4.72
N ASN A 244 -17.72 10.50 -5.68
CA ASN A 244 -16.67 11.50 -5.85
C ASN A 244 -15.27 10.87 -5.95
N VAL A 245 -15.17 9.81 -6.74
CA VAL A 245 -13.91 9.14 -7.07
C VAL A 245 -13.34 9.78 -8.34
N SER A 246 -12.08 10.21 -8.32
CA SER A 246 -11.40 10.75 -9.50
C SER A 246 -10.16 9.93 -9.83
N VAL A 247 -10.05 9.48 -11.08
CA VAL A 247 -8.82 8.92 -11.66
C VAL A 247 -8.32 9.91 -12.71
N GLN A 248 -7.03 10.26 -12.64
CA GLN A 248 -6.40 11.24 -13.52
C GLN A 248 -4.96 10.84 -13.85
N ASP A 249 -4.56 10.98 -15.13
CA ASP A 249 -3.21 10.73 -15.61
C ASP A 249 -2.71 9.30 -15.29
N PHE A 250 -3.58 8.30 -15.52
CA PHE A 250 -3.35 6.89 -15.24
C PHE A 250 -2.73 6.17 -16.45
N ASN A 251 -1.40 6.16 -16.49
CA ASN A 251 -0.56 5.63 -17.56
C ASN A 251 0.15 4.31 -17.18
N ILE A 252 -0.63 3.28 -16.83
CA ILE A 252 -0.13 1.92 -16.52
C ILE A 252 -0.32 0.98 -17.71
N TRP A 253 0.64 0.13 -18.07
CA TRP A 253 0.43 -0.86 -19.14
C TRP A 253 0.93 -2.24 -18.77
N THR A 254 0.49 -3.25 -19.51
CA THR A 254 0.94 -4.63 -19.30
C THR A 254 2.34 -4.86 -19.88
N GLU A 255 3.17 -5.63 -19.18
CA GLU A 255 4.44 -6.14 -19.73
C GLU A 255 4.29 -7.45 -20.49
N SER A 256 3.20 -8.18 -20.23
CA SER A 256 2.86 -9.43 -20.92
C SER A 256 1.58 -9.29 -21.74
N GLY A 257 1.59 -9.79 -22.97
CA GLY A 257 0.48 -9.65 -23.90
C GLY A 257 0.34 -8.22 -24.45
N THR A 258 -0.81 -7.94 -25.07
CA THR A 258 -1.07 -6.70 -25.82
C THR A 258 -2.35 -5.99 -25.38
N SER A 259 -2.95 -6.42 -24.28
CA SER A 259 -4.18 -5.81 -23.77
C SER A 259 -4.24 -5.82 -22.24
N ILE A 260 -5.07 -4.93 -21.70
CA ILE A 260 -5.47 -4.90 -20.30
C ILE A 260 -6.99 -4.98 -20.21
N VAL A 261 -7.50 -5.44 -19.06
CA VAL A 261 -8.94 -5.57 -18.83
C VAL A 261 -9.29 -4.84 -17.53
N ASN A 262 -9.77 -3.60 -17.59
CA ASN A 262 -10.22 -2.87 -16.41
C ASN A 262 -11.59 -3.39 -15.95
N LYS A 263 -11.81 -3.45 -14.63
CA LYS A 263 -13.06 -3.91 -14.01
C LYS A 263 -13.55 -2.89 -13.01
N ILE A 264 -14.73 -2.35 -13.23
CA ILE A 264 -15.29 -1.28 -12.41
C ILE A 264 -16.75 -1.59 -12.08
N SER A 265 -17.11 -1.49 -10.81
CA SER A 265 -18.45 -1.71 -10.28
C SER A 265 -18.81 -0.65 -9.26
N ASN A 266 -19.94 0.02 -9.47
CA ASN A 266 -20.51 1.00 -8.52
C ASN A 266 -19.58 2.16 -8.10
N ILE A 267 -18.66 2.57 -8.99
CA ILE A 267 -17.77 3.71 -8.77
C ILE A 267 -18.32 4.95 -9.48
N PHE A 268 -18.60 6.01 -8.73
CA PHE A 268 -19.13 7.25 -9.29
C PHE A 268 -18.17 8.42 -9.11
N GLY A 269 -17.94 9.14 -10.20
CA GLY A 269 -17.13 10.35 -10.23
C GLY A 269 -16.56 10.66 -11.61
N LYS A 270 -15.25 10.88 -11.71
CA LYS A 270 -14.59 11.30 -12.94
C LYS A 270 -13.43 10.36 -13.27
N GLY A 271 -13.54 9.67 -14.40
CA GLY A 271 -12.42 8.96 -14.99
C GLY A 271 -11.54 9.84 -15.87
N ASP A 272 -10.40 9.31 -16.26
CA ASP A 272 -9.58 9.90 -17.31
C ASP A 272 -9.74 9.20 -18.65
N ASP A 273 -9.06 9.74 -19.67
CA ASP A 273 -9.03 9.20 -21.02
C ASP A 273 -7.65 8.62 -21.39
N SER A 274 -6.83 8.22 -20.40
CA SER A 274 -5.45 7.74 -20.62
C SER A 274 -5.40 6.47 -21.49
N TYR A 275 -6.52 5.73 -21.56
CA TYR A 275 -6.73 4.55 -22.41
C TYR A 275 -7.78 4.75 -23.52
N GLY A 276 -8.08 6.01 -23.88
CA GLY A 276 -9.20 6.37 -24.75
C GLY A 276 -10.44 6.80 -23.95
N THR A 277 -11.56 7.04 -24.64
CA THR A 277 -12.76 7.61 -23.99
C THR A 277 -13.36 6.69 -22.92
N SER A 278 -13.47 7.20 -21.69
CA SER A 278 -14.12 6.57 -20.54
C SER A 278 -13.44 5.30 -20.01
N ASP A 279 -12.66 5.45 -18.93
CA ASP A 279 -12.11 4.35 -18.12
C ASP A 279 -13.15 3.43 -17.46
N GLY A 280 -14.43 3.81 -17.45
CA GLY A 280 -15.54 3.06 -16.88
C GLY A 280 -16.14 3.62 -15.61
N ILE A 281 -15.60 4.73 -15.11
CA ILE A 281 -16.15 5.47 -13.97
C ILE A 281 -17.33 6.31 -14.46
N LYS A 282 -18.51 6.10 -13.88
CA LYS A 282 -19.71 6.87 -14.26
C LYS A 282 -19.78 8.19 -13.52
N SER A 283 -20.01 9.28 -14.25
CA SER A 283 -20.32 10.57 -13.63
C SER A 283 -21.78 10.66 -13.18
N LEU A 284 -22.03 11.46 -12.15
CA LEU A 284 -23.37 11.80 -11.68
C LEU A 284 -23.67 13.26 -12.00
N ALA A 285 -24.81 13.52 -12.66
CA ALA A 285 -25.31 14.88 -12.81
C ALA A 285 -25.77 15.45 -11.46
N PHE A 286 -25.87 16.77 -11.36
CA PHE A 286 -26.38 17.43 -10.17
C PHE A 286 -27.80 16.91 -9.82
N GLY A 287 -27.96 16.38 -8.61
CA GLY A 287 -29.23 15.80 -8.13
C GLY A 287 -29.56 14.40 -8.65
N GLN A 288 -28.72 13.79 -9.48
CA GLN A 288 -28.92 12.42 -9.95
C GLN A 288 -28.61 11.41 -8.85
N ALA A 289 -29.54 10.48 -8.60
CA ALA A 289 -29.28 9.33 -7.75
C ALA A 289 -28.41 8.28 -8.49
N PRO A 290 -27.38 7.71 -7.85
CA PRO A 290 -26.60 6.64 -8.43
C PRO A 290 -27.44 5.36 -8.57
N THR A 291 -27.18 4.59 -9.64
CA THR A 291 -27.82 3.29 -9.91
C THR A 291 -26.77 2.22 -10.11
N PRO A 292 -26.93 1.00 -9.57
CA PRO A 292 -25.91 -0.04 -9.67
C PRO A 292 -25.45 -0.28 -11.10
N TYR A 293 -24.16 -0.57 -11.26
CA TYR A 293 -23.61 -0.97 -12.55
C TYR A 293 -22.31 -1.74 -12.37
N THR A 294 -22.06 -2.63 -13.33
CA THR A 294 -20.79 -3.31 -13.51
C THR A 294 -20.32 -3.09 -14.93
N SER A 295 -19.01 -2.96 -15.11
CA SER A 295 -18.41 -2.68 -16.39
C SER A 295 -17.04 -3.35 -16.51
N THR A 296 -16.73 -3.80 -17.71
CA THR A 296 -15.44 -4.41 -18.06
C THR A 296 -14.96 -3.79 -19.36
N TYR A 297 -13.74 -3.25 -19.35
CA TYR A 297 -13.16 -2.54 -20.48
C TYR A 297 -11.88 -3.22 -20.92
N THR A 298 -11.91 -3.81 -22.11
CA THR A 298 -10.72 -4.36 -22.76
C THR A 298 -10.05 -3.27 -23.57
N ILE A 299 -8.82 -2.93 -23.19
CA ILE A 299 -8.02 -1.91 -23.85
C ILE A 299 -6.88 -2.62 -24.57
N THR A 300 -6.75 -2.36 -25.87
CA THR A 300 -5.78 -3.02 -26.78
C THR A 300 -4.68 -2.08 -27.29
N ALA A 301 -4.74 -0.80 -26.90
CA ALA A 301 -3.73 0.20 -27.22
C ALA A 301 -3.10 0.74 -25.93
N LYS A 302 -1.77 0.75 -25.89
CA LYS A 302 -1.03 1.33 -24.77
C LYS A 302 -1.22 2.85 -24.69
N PRO A 303 -1.07 3.46 -23.49
CA PRO A 303 -1.07 4.92 -23.37
C PRO A 303 -0.01 5.57 -24.26
N THR A 304 -0.30 6.79 -24.72
CA THR A 304 0.62 7.57 -25.56
C THR A 304 1.90 7.88 -24.79
N GLY A 305 3.06 7.68 -25.42
CA GLY A 305 4.36 7.90 -24.76
C GLY A 305 4.77 6.80 -23.77
N TRP A 306 3.93 5.79 -23.54
CA TRP A 306 4.29 4.71 -22.63
C TRP A 306 5.46 3.87 -23.17
N ALA A 307 6.44 3.66 -22.30
CA ALA A 307 7.55 2.75 -22.46
C ALA A 307 7.65 1.84 -21.23
N VAL A 308 8.17 0.62 -21.45
CA VAL A 308 8.41 -0.33 -20.37
C VAL A 308 9.36 0.31 -19.34
N PRO A 309 8.99 0.42 -18.06
CA PRO A 309 9.89 0.93 -17.05
C PRO A 309 11.12 0.03 -16.90
N LEU A 310 12.29 0.63 -16.73
CA LEU A 310 13.52 -0.10 -16.45
C LEU A 310 13.49 -0.63 -15.03
N LEU A 311 13.92 -1.89 -14.86
CA LEU A 311 14.14 -2.47 -13.54
C LEU A 311 15.45 -1.90 -12.97
N PRO A 312 15.44 -1.30 -11.76
CA PRO A 312 16.65 -0.81 -11.14
C PRO A 312 17.66 -1.93 -10.85
N THR A 313 18.95 -1.64 -10.97
CA THR A 313 20.02 -2.60 -10.66
C THR A 313 20.10 -2.96 -9.18
N TRP A 314 19.56 -2.10 -8.30
CA TRP A 314 19.47 -2.32 -6.86
C TRP A 314 18.16 -3.01 -6.43
N ALA A 315 17.23 -3.25 -7.35
CA ALA A 315 15.96 -3.91 -7.03
C ALA A 315 16.21 -5.31 -6.44
N ALA A 316 15.36 -5.71 -5.48
CA ALA A 316 15.43 -7.05 -4.92
C ALA A 316 15.12 -8.09 -6.01
N PRO A 317 15.67 -9.31 -5.91
CA PRO A 317 15.36 -10.38 -6.85
C PRO A 317 13.85 -10.58 -6.98
N SER A 318 13.36 -10.96 -8.16
CA SER A 318 11.93 -11.24 -8.41
C SER A 318 11.37 -12.40 -7.56
N THR A 319 12.25 -13.16 -6.91
CA THR A 319 11.92 -14.22 -5.95
C THR A 319 11.83 -13.71 -4.51
N GLY A 320 12.08 -12.42 -4.27
CA GLY A 320 12.19 -11.84 -2.93
C GLY A 320 13.26 -12.51 -2.06
N TYR A 321 13.17 -12.31 -0.74
CA TYR A 321 13.97 -13.05 0.23
C TYR A 321 13.32 -14.40 0.56
N GLY A 322 14.16 -15.43 0.74
CA GLY A 322 13.73 -16.79 1.05
C GLY A 322 12.95 -16.92 2.36
N THR A 323 12.30 -18.07 2.54
CA THR A 323 11.42 -18.35 3.68
C THR A 323 12.03 -19.30 4.70
N ASP A 324 13.15 -19.96 4.40
CA ASP A 324 13.69 -21.06 5.20
C ASP A 324 15.11 -20.81 5.74
N VAL A 325 15.75 -19.73 5.30
CA VAL A 325 17.09 -19.30 5.72
C VAL A 325 17.09 -17.86 6.26
N PRO A 326 18.10 -17.45 7.04
CA PRO A 326 18.23 -16.09 7.52
C PRO A 326 18.27 -15.06 6.37
N ILE A 327 17.57 -13.95 6.54
CA ILE A 327 17.62 -12.81 5.61
C ILE A 327 18.85 -11.94 5.91
N PRO A 328 19.65 -11.54 4.90
CA PRO A 328 20.82 -10.70 5.12
C PRO A 328 20.47 -9.32 5.69
N VAL A 329 21.23 -8.89 6.71
CA VAL A 329 20.96 -7.64 7.42
C VAL A 329 21.50 -6.42 6.65
N TYR A 330 22.77 -6.46 6.25
CA TYR A 330 23.46 -5.30 5.65
C TYR A 330 23.69 -5.42 4.13
N THR A 331 23.11 -6.44 3.50
CA THR A 331 23.23 -6.68 2.06
C THR A 331 21.85 -6.89 1.43
N PRO A 332 21.41 -6.07 0.47
CA PRO A 332 22.08 -4.86 -0.03
C PRO A 332 22.25 -3.80 1.06
N ALA A 333 22.98 -2.72 0.78
CA ALA A 333 23.04 -1.58 1.70
C ALA A 333 21.63 -1.00 1.93
N ALA A 334 21.43 -0.33 3.07
CA ALA A 334 20.20 0.44 3.29
C ALA A 334 20.08 1.50 2.19
N LEU A 335 18.87 1.70 1.67
CA LEU A 335 18.62 2.69 0.63
C LEU A 335 18.76 4.11 1.18
N TRP A 336 18.23 4.30 2.38
CA TRP A 336 18.20 5.57 3.12
C TRP A 336 19.29 5.56 4.18
N GLU A 337 20.04 6.65 4.26
CA GLU A 337 21.14 6.83 5.20
C GLU A 337 20.88 8.06 6.09
N PRO A 338 21.37 8.08 7.35
CA PRO A 338 21.20 9.22 8.25
C PRO A 338 21.81 10.52 7.75
N GLU A 339 22.74 10.43 6.81
CA GLU A 339 23.36 11.56 6.11
C GLU A 339 23.32 11.27 4.60
N GLY A 340 22.75 12.15 3.79
CA GLY A 340 22.63 11.89 2.35
C GLY A 340 21.78 12.89 1.59
N ASP A 341 21.60 12.64 0.29
CA ASP A 341 20.73 13.43 -0.58
C ASP A 341 19.31 12.87 -0.58
N TYR A 342 18.46 13.45 0.26
CA TYR A 342 17.05 13.08 0.41
C TYR A 342 16.17 13.48 -0.79
N ASN A 343 16.72 14.20 -1.78
CA ASN A 343 16.04 14.47 -3.04
C ASN A 343 16.21 13.32 -4.04
N LYS A 344 16.95 12.25 -3.68
CA LYS A 344 17.05 11.07 -4.51
C LYS A 344 15.71 10.35 -4.51
N HIS A 345 14.95 10.56 -5.57
CA HIS A 345 13.92 9.60 -5.96
C HIS A 345 14.64 8.35 -6.47
N TYR A 346 14.77 7.35 -5.60
CA TYR A 346 15.57 6.16 -5.87
C TYR A 346 15.11 5.40 -7.11
N TRP A 347 13.89 5.66 -7.61
CA TRP A 347 13.41 5.17 -8.89
C TRP A 347 12.84 6.25 -9.85
N GLY A 348 13.69 7.22 -10.21
CA GLY A 348 13.39 8.25 -11.21
C GLY A 348 12.44 9.34 -10.72
N THR A 349 12.21 10.39 -11.51
CA THR A 349 11.30 11.49 -11.14
C THR A 349 9.84 11.11 -11.43
N PHE A 350 8.94 11.53 -10.55
CA PHE A 350 7.49 11.35 -10.69
C PHE A 350 6.83 12.38 -11.60
#